data_AF-A0A9N9A9W6-F1
#
_entry.id   AF-A0A9N9A9W6-F1
#
_cell.length_a   1.000
_cell.length_b   1.000
_cell.length_c   1.000
_cell.angle_alpha   90.00
_cell.angle_beta   90.00
_cell.angle_gamma   90.00
#
_symmetry.space_group_name_H-M   'P 1'
#
loop_
_entity.id
_entity.type
_entity.pdbx_description
1 polymer ?
#
loop_
_entity_poly.entity_id
_entity_poly.type
_entity_poly.pdbx_seq_one_letter_code
_entity_poly.pdbx_strand_id
1 'polypeptide(L)'
;MSSLSLLNSSGVMPFLTLTAVFLFIGPVLFIGIATMWSNLKQKISNELSAHVIKILIDLGILPEIGKRSLHDQIFTELNDKFDTCISDINSTFTAKLDRINNELNNKLNEEVNAGFGKINTELNSKLTAEAEKKQGTTVTKRLDRIEEACHNDFGNISADFDQQSVSNESETNGSGLGSSLDSASASTSSSSSSEGSNLSGIFDITGDIKIRFKQHFDRLMKARNYTVDEMCFSVAMDIRSLGGNIKISTVKTFYSGVGRSTVSTVNQINAWVASFNNNAE
;
A
#
# COMPACT_ATOMS: atom_id res chain seq x y z
N MET A 1 -10.81 6.12 25.13
CA MET A 1 -11.22 6.38 23.73
C MET A 1 -9.94 6.67 22.95
N SER A 2 -9.50 5.76 22.10
CA SER A 2 -8.57 6.03 20.99
C SER A 2 -8.49 4.77 20.13
N SER A 3 -9.53 4.58 19.32
CA SER A 3 -9.56 3.59 18.25
C SER A 3 -8.97 4.25 17.01
N LEU A 4 -7.65 4.39 16.94
CA LEU A 4 -6.96 4.78 15.71
C LEU A 4 -6.73 3.51 14.89
N SER A 5 -7.58 3.39 13.87
CA SER A 5 -7.66 2.34 12.86
C SER A 5 -6.31 2.01 12.22
N LEU A 6 -5.83 0.80 12.49
CA LEU A 6 -4.84 0.07 11.69
C LEU A 6 -5.45 -0.27 10.31
N LEU A 7 -5.40 0.66 9.37
CA LEU A 7 -5.55 0.33 7.95
C LEU A 7 -4.22 -0.28 7.47
N ASN A 8 -4.16 -1.61 7.52
CA ASN A 8 -3.01 -2.38 7.09
C ASN A 8 -2.77 -2.24 5.58
N SER A 9 -1.49 -2.22 5.22
CA SER A 9 -0.88 -1.53 4.07
C SER A 9 -1.04 -2.18 2.68
N SER A 10 -1.92 -3.17 2.47
CA SER A 10 -2.00 -3.87 1.15
C SER A 10 -3.23 -3.52 0.29
N GLY A 11 -4.27 -2.91 0.87
CA GLY A 11 -5.50 -2.56 0.14
C GLY A 11 -5.51 -1.17 -0.50
N VAL A 12 -4.56 -0.30 -0.14
CA VAL A 12 -4.56 1.13 -0.54
C VAL A 12 -3.94 1.36 -1.93
N MET A 13 -3.04 0.47 -2.37
CA MET A 13 -2.36 0.60 -3.67
C MET A 13 -3.29 0.56 -4.89
N PRO A 14 -4.29 -0.33 -5.00
CA PRO A 14 -5.17 -0.34 -6.18
C PRO A 14 -6.03 0.93 -6.29
N PHE A 15 -6.37 1.56 -5.17
CA PHE A 15 -7.14 2.80 -5.16
C PHE A 15 -6.30 3.99 -5.64
N LEU A 16 -5.04 4.08 -5.19
CA LEU A 16 -4.08 5.09 -5.64
C LEU A 16 -3.73 4.95 -7.12
N THR A 17 -3.54 3.72 -7.63
CA THR A 17 -3.29 3.50 -9.06
C THR A 17 -4.50 3.81 -9.92
N LEU A 18 -5.72 3.45 -9.51
CA LEU A 18 -6.94 3.81 -10.24
C LEU A 18 -7.11 5.34 -10.28
N THR A 19 -6.86 6.02 -9.16
CA THR A 19 -6.93 7.49 -9.06
C THR A 19 -5.89 8.15 -9.97
N ALA A 20 -4.66 7.62 -10.00
CA ALA A 20 -3.62 8.10 -10.91
C ALA A 20 -4.02 7.90 -12.38
N VAL A 21 -4.54 6.73 -12.75
CA VAL A 21 -5.02 6.44 -14.10
C VAL A 21 -6.09 7.45 -14.54
N PHE A 22 -7.08 7.74 -13.69
CA PHE A 22 -8.11 8.75 -14.00
C PHE A 22 -7.53 10.16 -14.13
N LEU A 23 -6.58 10.55 -13.27
CA LEU A 23 -5.93 11.86 -13.32
C LEU A 23 -5.05 12.06 -14.56
N PHE A 24 -4.44 11.00 -15.10
CA PHE A 24 -3.58 11.11 -16.27
C PHE A 24 -4.33 10.94 -17.60
N ILE A 25 -5.32 10.04 -17.66
CA ILE A 25 -6.06 9.75 -18.90
C ILE A 25 -7.21 10.72 -19.13
N GLY A 26 -7.86 11.20 -18.06
CA GLY A 26 -8.96 12.16 -18.14
C GLY A 26 -8.58 13.42 -18.94
N PRO A 27 -7.52 14.16 -18.54
CA PRO A 27 -7.14 15.41 -19.22
C PRO A 27 -6.81 15.21 -20.71
N VAL A 28 -6.13 14.11 -21.06
CA VAL A 28 -5.75 13.80 -22.44
C VAL A 28 -6.99 13.54 -23.31
N LEU A 29 -7.96 12.79 -22.81
CA LEU A 29 -9.24 12.55 -23.50
C LEU A 29 -10.03 13.85 -23.67
N PHE A 30 -10.09 14.70 -22.63
CA PHE A 30 -10.80 15.98 -22.70
C PHE A 30 -10.18 16.94 -23.74
N ILE A 31 -8.85 17.01 -23.82
CA ILE A 31 -8.14 17.83 -24.83
C ILE A 31 -8.42 17.31 -26.25
N GLY A 32 -8.43 15.99 -26.45
CA GLY A 32 -8.80 15.39 -27.74
C GLY A 32 -10.21 15.77 -28.17
N ILE A 33 -11.18 15.68 -27.27
CA ILE A 33 -12.58 16.04 -27.56
C ILE A 33 -12.71 17.55 -27.85
N ALA A 34 -12.07 18.40 -27.05
CA ALA A 34 -12.12 19.85 -27.25
C ALA A 34 -11.52 20.29 -28.59
N THR A 35 -10.40 19.68 -29.01
CA THR A 35 -9.77 19.98 -30.29
C THR A 35 -10.62 19.52 -31.48
N MET A 36 -11.19 18.31 -31.42
CA MET A 36 -12.12 17.82 -32.43
C MET A 36 -13.38 18.71 -32.52
N TRP A 37 -13.92 19.15 -31.39
CA TRP A 37 -15.08 20.06 -31.36
C TRP A 37 -14.77 21.42 -31.99
N SER A 38 -13.63 22.02 -31.67
CA SER A 38 -13.19 23.28 -32.28
C SER A 38 -13.05 23.17 -33.80
N ASN A 39 -12.50 22.06 -34.28
CA ASN A 39 -12.35 21.80 -35.72
C ASN A 39 -13.71 21.66 -36.41
N LEU A 40 -14.64 20.91 -35.80
CA LEU A 40 -15.99 20.74 -36.32
C LEU A 40 -16.74 22.07 -36.40
N LYS A 41 -16.69 22.87 -35.33
CA LYS A 41 -17.31 24.21 -35.28
C LYS A 41 -16.78 25.09 -36.41
N GLN A 42 -15.47 25.10 -36.62
CA GLN A 42 -14.84 25.90 -37.65
C GLN A 42 -15.21 25.43 -39.07
N LYS A 43 -15.27 24.11 -39.30
CA LYS A 43 -15.64 23.56 -40.60
C LYS A 43 -17.08 23.92 -40.99
N ILE A 44 -18.02 23.77 -40.05
CA ILE A 44 -19.44 24.14 -40.27
C ILE A 44 -19.56 25.65 -40.54
N SER A 45 -18.86 26.48 -39.77
CA SER A 45 -18.89 27.94 -39.95
C SER A 45 -18.36 28.38 -41.32
N ASN A 46 -17.23 27.82 -41.76
CA ASN A 46 -16.65 28.13 -43.06
C ASN A 46 -17.56 27.71 -44.23
N GLU A 47 -18.13 26.50 -44.14
CA GLU A 47 -19.02 25.97 -45.18
C GLU A 47 -20.33 26.76 -45.27
N LEU A 48 -20.93 27.12 -44.13
CA LEU A 48 -22.13 27.95 -44.07
C LEU A 48 -21.86 29.35 -44.62
N SER A 49 -20.74 29.97 -44.23
CA SER A 49 -20.34 31.29 -44.74
C SER A 49 -20.19 31.29 -46.27
N ALA A 50 -19.54 30.25 -46.83
CA ALA A 50 -19.40 30.10 -48.27
C ALA A 50 -20.75 29.97 -48.98
N HIS A 51 -21.70 29.20 -48.43
CA HIS A 51 -23.04 29.06 -49.00
C HIS A 51 -23.84 30.35 -48.93
N VAL A 52 -23.75 31.10 -47.82
CA VAL A 52 -24.41 32.41 -47.68
C VAL A 52 -23.87 33.40 -48.72
N ILE A 53 -22.55 33.52 -48.85
CA ILE A 53 -21.92 34.39 -49.86
C ILE A 53 -22.38 34.02 -51.27
N LYS A 54 -22.40 32.73 -51.60
CA LYS A 54 -22.87 32.23 -52.90
C LYS A 54 -24.32 32.62 -53.16
N ILE A 55 -25.22 32.40 -52.20
CA ILE A 55 -26.64 32.77 -52.32
C ILE A 55 -26.80 34.29 -52.53
N LEU A 56 -26.02 35.10 -51.81
CA LEU A 56 -26.04 36.56 -51.98
C LEU A 56 -25.57 37.02 -53.37
N ILE A 57 -24.55 36.35 -53.93
CA ILE A 57 -24.07 36.60 -55.29
C ILE A 57 -25.14 36.17 -56.31
N ASP A 58 -25.70 34.97 -56.17
CA ASP A 58 -26.70 34.40 -57.08
C ASP A 58 -28.01 35.23 -57.10
N LEU A 59 -28.39 35.84 -55.98
CA LEU A 59 -29.54 36.77 -55.90
C LEU A 59 -29.25 38.16 -56.50
N GLY A 60 -28.03 38.44 -56.98
CA GLY A 60 -27.67 39.73 -57.59
C GLY A 60 -27.63 40.89 -56.60
N ILE A 61 -27.47 40.61 -55.30
CA ILE A 61 -27.52 41.62 -54.23
C ILE A 61 -26.22 42.44 -54.17
N LEU A 62 -25.14 42.00 -54.84
CA LEU A 62 -23.82 42.62 -54.82
C LEU A 62 -23.59 43.56 -56.04
N PRO A 63 -24.40 44.63 -56.26
CA PRO A 63 -23.90 45.96 -55.91
C PRO A 63 -24.99 46.97 -55.49
N GLU A 64 -24.52 48.11 -54.98
CA GLU A 64 -25.20 49.38 -54.64
C GLU A 64 -25.53 49.69 -53.18
N ILE A 65 -25.21 50.94 -52.85
CA ILE A 65 -24.70 51.49 -51.58
C ILE A 65 -25.80 51.69 -50.49
N GLY A 66 -27.01 51.18 -50.71
CA GLY A 66 -28.12 51.19 -49.73
C GLY A 66 -28.36 49.88 -48.97
N LYS A 67 -27.63 48.81 -49.29
CA LYS A 67 -27.92 47.41 -48.86
C LYS A 67 -27.26 46.94 -47.56
N ARG A 68 -26.42 47.77 -46.93
CA ARG A 68 -25.71 47.40 -45.68
C ARG A 68 -26.71 46.98 -44.59
N SER A 69 -27.83 47.69 -44.47
CA SER A 69 -28.90 47.39 -43.52
C SER A 69 -29.55 46.01 -43.69
N LEU A 70 -29.71 45.50 -44.92
CA LEU A 70 -30.39 44.22 -45.18
C LEU A 70 -29.41 43.05 -44.96
N HIS A 71 -28.15 43.23 -45.36
CA HIS A 71 -27.06 42.31 -45.04
C HIS A 71 -26.88 42.19 -43.52
N ASP A 72 -26.84 43.32 -42.82
CA ASP A 72 -26.68 43.34 -41.36
C ASP A 72 -27.88 42.71 -40.65
N GLN A 73 -29.10 42.92 -41.16
CA GLN A 73 -30.32 42.29 -40.63
C GLN A 73 -30.32 40.77 -40.82
N ILE A 74 -30.03 40.28 -42.04
CA ILE A 74 -29.95 38.83 -42.31
C ILE A 74 -28.83 38.19 -41.50
N PHE A 75 -27.66 38.83 -41.43
CA PHE A 75 -26.52 38.32 -40.67
C PHE A 75 -26.83 38.25 -39.17
N THR A 76 -27.45 39.30 -38.61
CA THR A 76 -27.86 39.33 -37.20
C THR A 76 -28.89 38.24 -36.89
N GLU A 77 -29.95 38.13 -37.70
CA GLU A 77 -30.99 37.10 -37.47
C GLU A 77 -30.44 35.67 -37.61
N LEU A 78 -29.53 35.45 -38.57
CA LEU A 78 -28.89 34.15 -38.75
C LEU A 78 -27.94 33.82 -37.59
N ASN A 79 -27.20 34.82 -37.10
CA ASN A 79 -26.31 34.66 -35.95
C ASN A 79 -27.10 34.38 -34.67
N ASP A 80 -28.19 35.11 -34.41
CA ASP A 80 -29.06 34.89 -33.26
C ASP A 80 -29.69 33.48 -33.27
N LYS A 81 -30.13 33.02 -34.44
CA LYS A 81 -30.64 31.63 -34.60
C LYS A 81 -29.55 30.60 -34.39
N PHE A 82 -28.34 30.87 -34.86
CA PHE A 82 -27.20 29.97 -34.66
C PHE A 82 -26.81 29.91 -33.18
N ASP A 83 -26.70 31.05 -32.50
CA ASP A 83 -26.38 31.13 -31.08
C ASP A 83 -27.45 30.45 -30.22
N THR A 84 -28.73 30.62 -30.56
CA THR A 84 -29.84 29.91 -29.92
C THR A 84 -29.70 28.39 -30.11
N CYS A 85 -29.47 27.93 -31.35
CA CYS A 85 -29.30 26.51 -31.66
C CYS A 85 -28.08 25.90 -30.94
N ILE A 86 -26.95 26.62 -30.89
CA ILE A 86 -25.75 26.19 -30.16
C ILE A 86 -26.02 26.14 -28.66
N SER A 87 -26.76 27.11 -28.11
CA SER A 87 -27.18 27.11 -26.70
C SER A 87 -28.08 25.91 -26.37
N ASP A 88 -29.03 25.58 -27.23
CA ASP A 88 -29.91 24.43 -27.07
C ASP A 88 -29.15 23.09 -27.15
N ILE A 89 -28.20 22.98 -28.07
CA ILE A 89 -27.30 21.80 -28.17
C ILE A 89 -26.45 21.69 -26.90
N ASN A 90 -25.83 22.79 -26.46
CA ASN A 90 -24.98 22.79 -25.27
C ASN A 90 -25.77 22.43 -24.02
N SER A 91 -26.95 23.03 -23.80
CA SER A 91 -27.80 22.72 -22.66
C SER A 91 -28.26 21.26 -22.65
N THR A 92 -28.63 20.72 -23.81
CA THR A 92 -28.98 19.30 -23.97
C THR A 92 -27.80 18.39 -23.65
N PHE A 93 -26.61 18.73 -24.13
CA PHE A 93 -25.40 17.94 -23.90
C PHE A 93 -25.00 17.98 -22.42
N THR A 94 -24.99 19.16 -21.80
CA THR A 94 -24.72 19.33 -20.36
C THR A 94 -25.70 18.50 -19.52
N ALA A 95 -27.01 18.58 -19.80
CA ALA A 95 -28.00 17.79 -19.07
C ALA A 95 -27.78 16.26 -19.21
N LYS A 96 -27.39 15.80 -20.39
CA LYS A 96 -27.03 14.38 -20.61
C LYS A 96 -25.76 13.99 -19.87
N LEU A 97 -24.75 14.84 -19.89
CA LEU A 97 -23.47 14.60 -19.20
C LEU A 97 -23.68 14.51 -17.68
N ASP A 98 -24.45 15.44 -17.11
CA ASP A 98 -24.79 15.44 -15.68
C ASP A 98 -25.54 14.17 -15.29
N ARG A 99 -26.50 13.74 -16.12
CA ARG A 99 -27.23 12.49 -15.91
C ARG A 99 -26.30 11.28 -15.92
N ILE A 100 -25.42 11.17 -16.92
CA ILE A 100 -24.45 10.06 -17.02
C ILE A 100 -23.51 10.06 -15.81
N ASN A 101 -23.02 11.23 -15.40
CA ASN A 101 -22.13 11.36 -14.25
C ASN A 101 -22.80 10.88 -12.96
N ASN A 102 -24.04 11.29 -12.73
CA ASN A 102 -24.81 10.87 -11.56
C ASN A 102 -25.09 9.36 -11.57
N GLU A 103 -25.46 8.80 -12.72
CA GLU A 103 -25.71 7.36 -12.89
C GLU A 103 -24.45 6.53 -12.64
N LEU A 104 -23.31 6.94 -13.19
CA LEU A 104 -22.02 6.28 -12.97
C LEU A 104 -21.60 6.35 -11.50
N ASN A 105 -21.71 7.52 -10.87
CA ASN A 105 -21.35 7.69 -9.46
C ASN A 105 -22.20 6.82 -8.54
N ASN A 106 -23.51 6.76 -8.78
CA ASN A 106 -24.41 5.91 -8.00
C ASN A 106 -24.07 4.43 -8.16
N LYS A 107 -23.89 3.97 -9.40
CA LYS A 107 -23.55 2.57 -9.70
C LYS A 107 -22.20 2.16 -9.10
N LEU A 108 -21.19 3.02 -9.23
CA LEU A 108 -19.86 2.79 -8.66
C LEU A 108 -19.94 2.70 -7.13
N ASN A 109 -20.69 3.60 -6.47
CA ASN A 109 -20.86 3.59 -5.03
C ASN A 109 -21.57 2.31 -4.54
N GLU A 110 -22.62 1.87 -5.23
CA GLU A 110 -23.30 0.61 -4.91
C GLU A 110 -22.36 -0.59 -5.04
N GLU A 111 -21.62 -0.68 -6.14
CA GLU A 111 -20.72 -1.80 -6.41
C GLU A 111 -19.54 -1.84 -5.42
N VAL A 112 -18.93 -0.70 -5.10
CA VAL A 112 -17.87 -0.58 -4.11
C VAL A 112 -18.36 -0.99 -2.73
N ASN A 113 -19.53 -0.49 -2.30
CA ASN A 113 -20.08 -0.83 -0.99
C ASN A 113 -20.45 -2.31 -0.88
N ALA A 114 -21.03 -2.89 -1.94
CA ALA A 114 -21.32 -4.33 -2.00
C ALA A 114 -20.03 -5.17 -1.94
N GLY A 115 -19.00 -4.77 -2.69
CA GLY A 115 -17.69 -5.42 -2.68
C GLY A 115 -17.03 -5.38 -1.31
N PHE A 116 -17.03 -4.20 -0.66
CA PHE A 116 -16.49 -4.04 0.68
C PHE A 116 -17.26 -4.88 1.72
N GLY A 117 -18.59 -4.90 1.62
CA GLY A 117 -19.45 -5.76 2.44
C GLY A 117 -19.03 -7.21 2.35
N LYS A 118 -18.89 -7.76 1.13
CA LYS A 118 -18.47 -9.14 0.89
C LYS A 118 -17.08 -9.45 1.47
N ILE A 119 -16.10 -8.57 1.24
CA ILE A 119 -14.75 -8.72 1.78
C ILE A 119 -14.79 -8.79 3.32
N ASN A 120 -15.58 -7.92 3.95
CA ASN A 120 -15.71 -7.89 5.40
C ASN A 120 -16.34 -9.18 5.95
N THR A 121 -17.39 -9.71 5.33
CA THR A 121 -17.98 -11.01 5.75
C THR A 121 -17.01 -12.17 5.56
N GLU A 122 -16.27 -12.19 4.45
CA GLU A 122 -15.28 -13.24 4.17
C GLU A 122 -14.10 -13.19 5.16
N LEU A 123 -13.55 -12.00 5.42
CA LEU A 123 -12.44 -11.85 6.36
C LEU A 123 -12.87 -12.22 7.79
N ASN A 124 -14.03 -11.77 8.24
CA ASN A 124 -14.53 -12.09 9.57
C ASN A 124 -14.75 -13.60 9.74
N SER A 125 -15.33 -14.28 8.74
CA SER A 125 -15.51 -15.74 8.81
C SER A 125 -14.18 -16.51 8.83
N LYS A 126 -13.19 -16.12 8.02
CA LYS A 126 -11.84 -16.71 8.04
C LYS A 126 -11.13 -16.48 9.37
N LEU A 127 -11.22 -15.27 9.92
CA LEU A 127 -10.60 -14.93 11.20
C LEU A 127 -11.18 -15.76 12.34
N THR A 128 -12.51 -15.90 12.40
CA THR A 128 -13.20 -16.75 13.39
C THR A 128 -12.76 -18.21 13.28
N ALA A 129 -12.78 -18.79 12.06
CA ALA A 129 -12.37 -20.16 11.85
C ALA A 129 -10.91 -20.43 12.26
N GLU A 130 -10.00 -19.48 12.01
CA GLU A 130 -8.60 -19.61 12.40
C GLU A 130 -8.38 -19.45 13.91
N ALA A 131 -9.16 -18.60 14.58
CA ALA A 131 -9.15 -18.48 16.03
C ALA A 131 -9.61 -19.79 16.70
N GLU A 132 -10.72 -20.38 16.23
CA GLU A 132 -11.23 -21.66 16.72
C GLU A 132 -10.21 -22.79 16.54
N LYS A 133 -9.57 -22.87 15.37
CA LYS A 133 -8.53 -23.88 15.07
C LYS A 133 -7.32 -23.78 16.01
N LYS A 134 -6.83 -22.56 16.28
CA LYS A 134 -5.68 -22.35 17.17
C LYS A 134 -6.01 -22.69 18.63
N GLN A 135 -7.22 -22.34 19.08
CA GLN A 135 -7.66 -22.66 20.44
C GLN A 135 -7.85 -24.16 20.63
N GLY A 136 -8.53 -24.84 19.70
CA GLY A 136 -8.73 -26.29 19.75
C GLY A 136 -7.41 -27.06 19.80
N THR A 137 -6.49 -26.78 18.87
CA THR A 137 -5.19 -27.47 18.81
C THR A 137 -4.31 -27.23 20.04
N THR A 138 -4.39 -26.05 20.67
CA THR A 138 -3.64 -25.75 21.89
C THR A 138 -4.24 -26.47 23.10
N VAL A 139 -5.57 -26.48 23.22
CA VAL A 139 -6.26 -27.17 24.32
C VAL A 139 -6.07 -28.68 24.23
N THR A 140 -6.25 -29.29 23.06
CA THR A 140 -6.03 -30.73 22.85
C THR A 140 -4.62 -31.15 23.26
N LYS A 141 -3.58 -30.44 22.80
CA LYS A 141 -2.19 -30.76 23.18
C LYS A 141 -1.91 -30.67 24.68
N ARG A 142 -2.59 -29.75 25.39
CA ARG A 142 -2.45 -29.66 26.85
C ARG A 142 -3.22 -30.77 27.55
N LEU A 143 -4.37 -31.17 27.01
CA LEU A 143 -5.17 -32.28 27.50
C LEU A 143 -4.40 -33.60 27.39
N ASP A 144 -3.83 -33.90 26.23
CA ASP A 144 -3.07 -35.13 25.98
C ASP A 144 -1.90 -35.28 26.97
N ARG A 145 -1.15 -34.19 27.23
CA ARG A 145 -0.06 -34.20 28.23
C ARG A 145 -0.54 -34.42 29.66
N ILE A 146 -1.70 -33.87 30.01
CA ILE A 146 -2.30 -34.06 31.35
C ILE A 146 -2.77 -35.50 31.49
N GLU A 147 -3.42 -36.05 30.47
CA GLU A 147 -3.88 -37.44 30.44
C GLU A 147 -2.71 -38.42 30.59
N GLU A 148 -1.62 -38.22 29.84
CA GLU A 148 -0.41 -39.02 29.94
C GLU A 148 0.25 -38.91 31.33
N ALA A 149 0.35 -37.71 31.89
CA ALA A 149 0.89 -37.50 33.24
C ALA A 149 0.04 -38.21 34.31
N CYS A 150 -1.30 -38.11 34.24
CA CYS A 150 -2.20 -38.80 35.15
C CYS A 150 -2.09 -40.33 35.05
N HIS A 151 -1.96 -40.87 33.83
CA HIS A 151 -1.80 -42.31 33.62
C HIS A 151 -0.51 -42.84 34.24
N ASN A 152 0.59 -42.09 34.07
CA ASN A 152 1.89 -42.43 34.65
C ASN A 152 1.87 -42.37 36.19
N ASP A 153 1.29 -41.32 36.79
CA ASP A 153 1.17 -41.21 38.25
C ASP A 153 0.32 -42.33 38.84
N PHE A 154 -0.80 -42.68 38.20
CA PHE A 154 -1.64 -43.79 38.66
C PHE A 154 -0.91 -45.14 38.56
N GLY A 155 -0.18 -45.37 37.47
CA GLY A 155 0.67 -46.56 37.31
C GLY A 155 1.73 -46.67 38.39
N ASN A 156 2.40 -45.56 38.73
CA ASN A 156 3.38 -45.50 39.82
C ASN A 156 2.75 -45.80 41.18
N ILE A 157 1.58 -45.22 41.50
CA ILE A 157 0.88 -45.48 42.76
C ILE A 157 0.48 -46.96 42.87
N SER A 158 0.00 -47.55 41.77
CA SER A 158 -0.34 -48.99 41.75
C SER A 158 0.88 -49.85 42.01
N ALA A 159 2.02 -49.54 41.39
CA ALA A 159 3.27 -50.27 41.59
C ALA A 159 3.79 -50.14 43.04
N ASP A 160 3.66 -48.96 43.66
CA ASP A 160 4.06 -48.72 45.05
C ASP A 160 3.15 -49.48 46.05
N PHE A 161 1.85 -49.55 45.77
CA PHE A 161 0.91 -50.36 46.55
C PHE A 161 1.23 -51.86 46.46
N ASP A 162 1.53 -52.36 45.26
CA ASP A 162 1.94 -53.76 45.07
C ASP A 162 3.24 -54.06 45.84
N GLN A 163 4.23 -53.16 45.81
CA GLN A 163 5.48 -53.29 46.58
C GLN A 163 5.28 -53.26 48.10
N GLN A 164 4.40 -52.39 48.62
CA GLN A 164 4.06 -52.36 50.05
C GLN A 164 3.31 -53.62 50.49
N SER A 165 2.44 -54.18 49.63
CA SER A 165 1.74 -55.43 49.94
C SER A 165 2.72 -56.61 50.08
N VAL A 166 3.74 -56.66 49.21
CA VAL A 166 4.80 -57.68 49.24
C VAL A 166 5.75 -57.47 50.44
N SER A 167 5.99 -56.21 50.83
CA SER A 167 6.88 -55.89 51.95
C SER A 167 6.26 -56.19 53.33
N ASN A 168 4.96 -55.95 53.49
CA ASN A 168 4.24 -56.20 54.76
C ASN A 168 4.08 -57.68 55.11
N GLU A 169 4.30 -58.61 54.16
CA GLU A 169 4.38 -60.06 54.44
C GLU A 169 5.79 -60.51 54.84
N SER A 170 6.80 -59.63 54.82
CA SER A 170 8.22 -60.01 54.97
C SER A 170 8.97 -59.35 56.14
N GLU A 171 8.28 -58.76 57.12
CA GLU A 171 8.95 -58.32 58.35
C GLU A 171 9.11 -59.49 59.35
N THR A 172 10.17 -60.27 59.14
CA THR A 172 10.88 -60.90 60.27
C THR A 172 12.39 -60.91 59.99
N ASN A 173 13.11 -60.09 60.78
CA ASN A 173 14.56 -60.09 61.02
C ASN A 173 15.51 -59.55 59.92
N GLY A 174 16.43 -58.69 60.34
CA GLY A 174 17.73 -58.57 59.66
C GLY A 174 18.44 -57.22 59.77
N SER A 175 19.11 -56.99 60.89
CA SER A 175 20.18 -56.00 61.09
C SER A 175 21.27 -55.99 59.99
N GLY A 176 21.87 -54.84 59.68
CA GLY A 176 23.15 -54.80 58.96
C GLY A 176 23.65 -53.40 58.56
N LEU A 177 24.78 -53.00 59.14
CA LEU A 177 25.59 -51.80 58.88
C LEU A 177 26.30 -51.82 57.51
N GLY A 178 26.61 -50.64 56.94
CA GLY A 178 27.91 -50.43 56.27
C GLY A 178 27.98 -49.52 55.01
N SER A 179 28.75 -48.42 55.14
CA SER A 179 29.71 -47.85 54.14
C SER A 179 29.15 -47.24 52.83
N SER A 180 29.73 -46.27 52.10
CA SER A 180 30.92 -45.39 52.18
C SER A 180 30.75 -44.27 51.11
N LEU A 181 31.41 -43.14 51.36
CA LEU A 181 31.80 -41.96 50.55
C LEU A 181 31.59 -41.96 49.00
N ASP A 182 31.18 -40.80 48.45
CA ASP A 182 32.08 -39.97 47.60
C ASP A 182 31.51 -38.57 47.26
N SER A 183 32.45 -37.64 47.07
CA SER A 183 32.29 -36.19 46.87
C SER A 183 32.81 -35.77 45.47
N ALA A 184 32.13 -34.85 44.76
CA ALA A 184 32.63 -34.01 43.66
C ALA A 184 31.45 -33.23 43.04
N SER A 185 31.51 -32.01 42.51
CA SER A 185 32.57 -31.04 42.28
C SER A 185 31.93 -29.65 42.00
N ALA A 186 32.77 -28.62 42.04
CA ALA A 186 32.43 -27.20 42.00
C ALA A 186 32.17 -26.61 40.60
N SER A 187 31.65 -25.39 40.64
CA SER A 187 31.37 -24.40 39.60
C SER A 187 32.49 -24.15 38.60
N THR A 188 32.13 -23.74 37.37
CA THR A 188 32.98 -22.91 36.50
C THR A 188 32.16 -21.77 35.87
N SER A 189 32.80 -20.61 35.79
CA SER A 189 32.28 -19.31 35.40
C SER A 189 32.77 -18.86 34.03
N SER A 190 32.01 -17.94 33.42
CA SER A 190 32.43 -16.74 32.66
C SER A 190 33.24 -16.86 31.36
N SER A 191 32.72 -16.20 30.31
CA SER A 191 33.36 -15.12 29.51
C SER A 191 32.49 -14.90 28.26
N SER A 192 31.84 -13.76 27.99
CA SER A 192 32.36 -12.41 27.66
C SER A 192 33.54 -12.42 26.68
N SER A 193 33.22 -12.25 25.40
CA SER A 193 34.16 -11.73 24.40
C SER A 193 33.54 -10.50 23.73
N SER A 194 33.91 -9.36 24.29
CA SER A 194 33.95 -8.07 23.61
C SER A 194 35.36 -7.89 23.06
N GLU A 195 35.52 -7.87 21.75
CA GLU A 195 36.75 -7.47 21.05
C GLU A 195 36.32 -7.08 19.63
N GLY A 196 36.22 -5.79 19.32
CA GLY A 196 37.32 -5.00 18.76
C GLY A 196 36.90 -4.64 17.31
N SER A 197 37.21 -3.51 16.68
CA SER A 197 38.12 -2.41 16.98
C SER A 197 37.89 -1.33 15.89
N ASN A 198 38.21 -0.08 16.24
CA ASN A 198 38.10 1.16 15.46
C ASN A 198 38.67 1.10 14.01
N LEU A 199 37.95 1.64 13.02
CA LEU A 199 38.44 1.85 11.64
C LEU A 199 38.00 3.20 11.02
N SER A 200 38.64 4.28 11.47
CA SER A 200 38.81 5.55 10.73
C SER A 200 37.63 6.56 10.70
N GLY A 201 37.74 7.57 11.57
CA GLY A 201 36.73 8.58 11.89
C GLY A 201 36.27 9.58 10.81
N ILE A 202 36.20 9.21 9.53
CA ILE A 202 35.41 9.92 8.49
C ILE A 202 34.90 8.93 7.42
N PHE A 203 35.63 7.83 7.17
CA PHE A 203 35.15 6.70 6.35
C PHE A 203 34.24 5.74 7.15
N ASP A 204 34.38 5.67 8.48
CA ASP A 204 33.52 4.86 9.38
C ASP A 204 32.07 5.34 9.38
N ILE A 205 31.82 6.65 9.51
CA ILE A 205 30.45 7.17 9.63
C ILE A 205 29.64 6.88 8.37
N THR A 206 30.25 7.05 7.19
CA THR A 206 29.58 6.74 5.92
C THR A 206 29.41 5.23 5.73
N GLY A 207 30.37 4.43 6.18
CA GLY A 207 30.31 2.96 6.18
C GLY A 207 29.19 2.43 7.06
N ASP A 208 29.10 2.90 8.31
CA ASP A 208 28.08 2.53 9.28
C ASP A 208 26.68 2.89 8.79
N ILE A 209 26.51 4.09 8.24
CA ILE A 209 25.23 4.53 7.65
C ILE A 209 24.85 3.61 6.49
N LYS A 210 25.80 3.22 5.64
CA LYS A 210 25.55 2.33 4.51
C LYS A 210 25.17 0.92 4.95
N ILE A 211 25.80 0.39 6.01
CA ILE A 211 25.45 -0.90 6.60
C ILE A 211 24.03 -0.86 7.18
N ARG A 212 23.72 0.13 8.02
CA ARG A 212 22.37 0.28 8.60
C ARG A 212 21.31 0.48 7.53
N PHE A 213 21.59 1.32 6.54
CA PHE A 213 20.72 1.52 5.39
C PHE A 213 20.42 0.19 4.70
N LYS A 214 21.45 -0.59 4.36
CA LYS A 214 21.28 -1.88 3.67
C LYS A 214 20.46 -2.86 4.50
N GLN A 215 20.70 -2.95 5.81
CA GLN A 215 19.92 -3.81 6.71
C GLN A 215 18.44 -3.44 6.73
N HIS A 216 18.10 -2.16 6.88
CA HIS A 216 16.71 -1.71 6.85
C HIS A 216 16.08 -1.90 5.47
N PHE A 217 16.82 -1.59 4.42
CA PHE A 217 16.40 -1.77 3.04
C PHE A 217 16.03 -3.24 2.76
N ASP A 218 16.93 -4.17 3.07
CA ASP A 218 16.73 -5.61 2.83
C ASP A 218 15.58 -6.17 3.67
N ARG A 219 15.46 -5.74 4.93
CA ARG A 219 14.37 -6.15 5.81
C ARG A 219 13.01 -5.71 5.27
N LEU A 220 12.88 -4.44 4.85
CA LEU A 220 11.64 -3.91 4.30
C LEU A 220 11.31 -4.52 2.93
N MET A 221 12.32 -4.68 2.07
CA MET A 221 12.19 -5.33 0.76
C MET A 221 11.65 -6.74 0.91
N LYS A 222 12.20 -7.53 1.85
CA LYS A 222 11.72 -8.89 2.14
C LYS A 222 10.33 -8.91 2.77
N ALA A 223 10.05 -7.99 3.71
CA ALA A 223 8.76 -7.94 4.40
C ALA A 223 7.59 -7.55 3.46
N ARG A 224 7.86 -6.72 2.45
CA ARG A 224 6.85 -6.24 1.48
C ARG A 224 6.88 -6.96 0.13
N ASN A 225 7.81 -7.90 -0.05
CA ASN A 225 8.04 -8.61 -1.31
C ASN A 225 8.27 -7.66 -2.51
N TYR A 226 9.05 -6.59 -2.29
CA TYR A 226 9.37 -5.61 -3.31
C TYR A 226 10.58 -6.03 -4.14
N THR A 227 10.58 -5.64 -5.42
CA THR A 227 11.79 -5.59 -6.24
C THR A 227 12.72 -4.46 -5.77
N VAL A 228 14.00 -4.51 -6.17
CA VAL A 228 14.97 -3.45 -5.83
C VAL A 228 14.51 -2.08 -6.34
N ASP A 229 13.89 -2.03 -7.53
CA ASP A 229 13.42 -0.78 -8.12
C ASP A 229 12.22 -0.18 -7.39
N GLU A 230 11.25 -1.02 -7.00
CA GLU A 230 10.10 -0.61 -6.17
C GLU A 230 10.54 -0.12 -4.79
N MET A 231 11.50 -0.82 -4.17
CA MET A 231 12.04 -0.42 -2.88
C MET A 231 12.83 0.89 -2.98
N CYS A 232 13.64 1.07 -4.03
CA CYS A 232 14.33 2.35 -4.29
C CYS A 232 13.35 3.51 -4.49
N PHE A 233 12.21 3.26 -5.17
CA PHE A 233 11.15 4.25 -5.31
C PHE A 233 10.55 4.63 -3.95
N SER A 234 10.19 3.64 -3.11
CA SER A 234 9.64 3.88 -1.77
C SER A 234 10.59 4.70 -0.90
N VAL A 235 11.87 4.31 -0.82
CA VAL A 235 12.89 5.02 -0.03
C VAL A 235 13.06 6.46 -0.51
N ALA A 236 13.08 6.69 -1.83
CA ALA A 236 13.19 8.04 -2.37
C ALA A 236 11.97 8.91 -2.00
N MET A 237 10.77 8.33 -1.95
CA MET A 237 9.56 9.02 -1.51
C MET A 237 9.58 9.35 -0.01
N ASP A 238 10.04 8.42 0.83
CA ASP A 238 10.17 8.66 2.27
C ASP A 238 11.22 9.73 2.58
N ILE A 239 12.35 9.74 1.87
CA ILE A 239 13.35 10.81 2.03
C ILE A 239 12.75 12.17 1.63
N ARG A 240 11.88 12.22 0.62
CA ARG A 240 11.20 13.47 0.22
C ARG A 240 10.17 13.93 1.23
N SER A 241 9.44 13.02 1.88
CA SER A 241 8.51 13.39 2.94
C SER A 241 9.23 13.94 4.18
N LEU A 242 10.47 13.50 4.42
CA LEU A 242 11.37 14.06 5.44
C LEU A 242 12.03 15.39 5.01
N GLY A 243 11.63 15.99 3.88
CA GLY A 243 12.17 17.26 3.38
C GLY A 243 13.48 17.13 2.58
N GLY A 244 13.91 15.90 2.28
CA GLY A 244 15.05 15.63 1.41
C GLY A 244 14.72 15.75 -0.09
N ASN A 245 15.74 15.82 -0.94
CA ASN A 245 15.56 15.79 -2.39
C ASN A 245 16.55 14.83 -3.03
N ILE A 246 16.14 13.57 -3.15
CA ILE A 246 16.95 12.48 -3.71
C ILE A 246 16.29 11.90 -4.96
N LYS A 247 17.13 11.45 -5.91
CA LYS A 247 16.69 10.71 -7.09
C LYS A 247 16.69 9.21 -6.79
N ILE A 248 15.76 8.47 -7.41
CA ILE A 248 15.65 7.01 -7.26
C ILE A 248 16.94 6.31 -7.71
N SER A 249 17.53 6.78 -8.82
CA SER A 249 18.82 6.28 -9.31
C SER A 249 19.93 6.46 -8.27
N THR A 250 19.93 7.57 -7.53
CA THR A 250 20.90 7.83 -6.46
C THR A 250 20.73 6.84 -5.30
N VAL A 251 19.50 6.51 -4.91
CA VAL A 251 19.22 5.47 -3.90
C VAL A 251 19.72 4.11 -4.38
N LYS A 252 19.44 3.75 -5.64
CA LYS A 252 19.88 2.49 -6.25
C LYS A 252 21.40 2.37 -6.28
N THR A 253 22.10 3.44 -6.65
CA THR A 253 23.57 3.52 -6.62
C THR A 253 24.12 3.40 -5.21
N PHE A 254 23.46 4.03 -4.22
CA PHE A 254 23.86 3.91 -2.81
C PHE A 254 23.72 2.47 -2.29
N TYR A 255 22.60 1.82 -2.63
CA TYR A 255 22.31 0.43 -2.27
C TYR A 255 23.27 -0.58 -2.90
N SER A 256 23.55 -0.46 -4.20
CA SER A 256 24.51 -1.32 -4.90
C SER A 256 25.94 -1.09 -4.43
N GLY A 257 26.19 0.05 -3.79
CA GLY A 257 27.48 0.43 -3.26
C GLY A 257 28.51 0.79 -4.34
N VAL A 258 28.06 0.97 -5.58
CA VAL A 258 28.90 1.33 -6.73
C VAL A 258 29.04 2.84 -6.78
N GLY A 259 30.25 3.36 -6.64
CA GLY A 259 30.53 4.80 -6.75
C GLY A 259 30.53 5.55 -5.40
N ARG A 260 31.03 6.79 -5.45
CA ARG A 260 31.24 7.63 -4.28
C ARG A 260 29.98 8.47 -4.01
N SER A 261 29.42 8.36 -2.82
CA SER A 261 28.24 9.14 -2.41
C SER A 261 28.65 10.50 -1.88
N THR A 262 27.88 11.53 -2.22
CA THR A 262 28.12 12.88 -1.67
C THR A 262 27.69 12.96 -0.22
N VAL A 263 28.28 13.88 0.56
CA VAL A 263 27.91 14.11 1.97
C VAL A 263 26.42 14.44 2.11
N SER A 264 25.86 15.23 1.17
CA SER A 264 24.42 15.53 1.15
C SER A 264 23.56 14.28 0.97
N THR A 265 23.97 13.35 0.10
CA THR A 265 23.27 12.07 -0.10
C THR A 265 23.32 11.22 1.17
N VAL A 266 24.51 11.12 1.79
CA VAL A 266 24.70 10.35 3.04
C VAL A 266 23.82 10.91 4.16
N ASN A 267 23.75 12.23 4.32
CA ASN A 267 22.93 12.87 5.35
C ASN A 267 21.43 12.63 5.14
N GLN A 268 20.93 12.75 3.91
CA GLN A 268 19.53 12.50 3.59
C GLN A 268 19.14 11.03 3.84
N ILE A 269 20.03 10.09 3.50
CA ILE A 269 19.82 8.66 3.76
C ILE A 269 19.90 8.37 5.26
N ASN A 270 20.82 9.00 5.98
CA ASN A 270 20.93 8.84 7.43
C ASN A 270 19.68 9.35 8.16
N ALA A 271 19.07 10.45 7.69
CA ALA A 271 17.80 10.94 8.24
C ALA A 271 16.67 9.91 8.10
N TRP A 272 16.60 9.24 6.94
CA TRP A 272 15.66 8.14 6.71
C TRP A 272 15.98 6.93 7.61
N VAL A 273 17.24 6.52 7.73
CA VAL A 273 17.65 5.43 8.64
C VAL A 273 17.30 5.77 10.09
N ALA A 274 17.53 7.00 10.54
CA ALA A 274 17.22 7.46 11.89
C ALA A 274 15.71 7.49 12.17
N SER A 275 14.87 7.68 11.15
CA SER A 275 13.40 7.66 11.29
C SER A 275 12.85 6.34 11.83
N PHE A 276 13.59 5.23 11.68
CA PHE A 276 13.19 3.92 12.22
C PHE A 276 13.51 3.75 13.71
N ASN A 277 14.43 4.55 14.26
CA ASN A 277 14.82 4.48 15.67
C ASN A 277 13.93 5.34 16.57
N ASN A 278 13.30 6.39 16.02
CA ASN A 278 12.43 7.30 16.77
C ASN A 278 10.99 6.77 16.97
N ASN A 279 10.71 5.52 16.63
CA ASN A 279 9.39 4.87 16.81
C ASN A 279 9.39 3.84 17.97
N ALA A 280 10.37 3.90 18.87
CA ALA A 280 10.56 2.95 19.97
C ALA A 280 10.49 3.59 21.39
N GLU A 281 10.02 4.84 21.51
CA GLU A 281 9.64 5.44 22.80
C GLU A 281 8.12 5.46 23.01
#